data_AF-A0A355AFH3-F1
#
_entry.id   AF-A0A355AFH3-F1
#
_cell.length_a   1.000
_cell.length_b   1.000
_cell.length_c   1.000
_cell.angle_alpha   90.00
_cell.angle_beta   90.00
_cell.angle_gamma   90.00
#
_symmetry.space_group_name_H-M   'P 1'
#
loop_
_entity.id
_entity.type
_entity.pdbx_description
1 polymer ?
#
loop_
_entity_poly.entity_id
_entity_poly.type
_entity_poly.pdbx_seq_one_letter_code
_entity_poly.pdbx_strand_id
1 'polypeptide(L)'
;RAIIRVTPWIMRFLTFAGTAAMFLVGGGIVLHGIPPLHHAIELAIHASAPNLTSLLMMLANGICGILTGTTILAVVAATQTLRVKLN
;
A
#
# COMPACT_ATOMS: atom_id res chain seq x y z
N ARG A 1 -20.72 22.28 -20.25
CA ARG A 1 -21.06 20.90 -20.69
C ARG A 1 -19.84 19.98 -20.73
N ALA A 2 -18.68 20.40 -21.24
CA ALA A 2 -17.47 19.57 -21.29
C ALA A 2 -16.94 19.13 -19.90
N ILE A 3 -16.91 20.03 -18.91
CA ILE A 3 -16.48 19.70 -17.53
C ILE A 3 -17.26 18.52 -16.94
N ILE A 4 -18.60 18.56 -17.01
CA ILE A 4 -19.48 17.52 -16.44
C ILE A 4 -19.25 16.14 -17.10
N ARG A 5 -18.82 16.11 -18.37
CA ARG A 5 -18.48 14.87 -19.09
C ARG A 5 -17.15 14.28 -18.63
N VAL A 6 -16.19 15.13 -18.22
CA VAL A 6 -14.85 14.72 -17.77
C VAL A 6 -14.83 14.39 -16.27
N THR A 7 -15.67 15.04 -15.46
CA THR A 7 -15.79 14.80 -14.01
C THR A 7 -15.90 13.32 -13.61
N PRO A 8 -16.77 12.47 -14.22
CA PRO A 8 -16.88 11.07 -13.81
C PRO A 8 -15.62 10.24 -14.11
N TRP A 9 -14.85 10.62 -15.15
CA TRP A 9 -13.58 9.95 -15.45
C TRP A 9 -12.51 10.32 -14.42
N ILE A 10 -12.41 11.61 -14.07
CA ILE A 10 -11.51 12.11 -13.03
C ILE A 10 -11.80 11.43 -11.68
N MET A 11 -13.07 11.32 -11.27
CA MET A 11 -13.45 10.68 -10.00
C MET A 11 -12.98 9.23 -9.92
N ARG A 12 -13.14 8.45 -10.99
CA ARG A 12 -12.70 7.04 -11.03
C ARG A 12 -11.19 6.93 -10.91
N PHE A 13 -10.46 7.78 -11.64
CA PHE A 13 -9.00 7.81 -11.56
C PHE A 13 -8.52 8.18 -10.15
N LEU A 14 -9.10 9.22 -9.56
CA LEU A 14 -8.78 9.66 -8.19
C LEU A 14 -9.11 8.60 -7.13
N THR A 15 -10.20 7.85 -7.27
CA THR A 15 -10.49 6.75 -6.35
C THR A 15 -9.40 5.68 -6.40
N PHE A 16 -9.02 5.23 -7.61
CA PHE A 16 -7.97 4.22 -7.76
C PHE A 16 -6.61 4.72 -7.28
N ALA A 17 -6.22 5.94 -7.69
CA ALA A 17 -4.98 6.57 -7.28
C ALA A 17 -4.95 6.82 -5.76
N GLY A 18 -6.08 7.21 -5.16
CA GLY A 18 -6.23 7.40 -3.72
C GLY A 18 -6.08 6.10 -2.95
N THR A 19 -6.68 5.00 -3.43
CA THR A 19 -6.49 3.68 -2.82
C THR A 19 -5.02 3.22 -2.91
N ALA A 20 -4.39 3.37 -4.07
CA ALA A 20 -2.97 3.07 -4.23
C ALA A 20 -2.09 3.91 -3.29
N ALA A 21 -2.38 5.22 -3.17
CA ALA A 21 -1.67 6.12 -2.27
C ALA A 21 -1.82 5.73 -0.79
N MET A 22 -3.02 5.31 -0.35
CA MET A 22 -3.22 4.87 1.03
C MET A 22 -2.38 3.62 1.38
N PHE A 23 -2.28 2.65 0.46
CA PHE A 23 -1.39 1.49 0.66
C PHE A 23 0.09 1.89 0.64
N LEU A 24 0.49 2.77 -0.28
CA LEU A 24 1.85 3.28 -0.36
C LEU A 24 2.29 3.99 0.94
N VAL A 25 1.44 4.88 1.45
CA VAL A 25 1.69 5.64 2.68
C VAL A 25 1.70 4.71 3.90
N GLY A 26 0.68 3.83 4.02
CA GLY A 26 0.61 2.88 5.13
C GLY A 26 1.79 1.89 5.16
N GLY A 27 2.19 1.37 4.00
CA GLY A 27 3.34 0.47 3.89
C GLY A 27 4.68 1.17 4.20
N GLY A 28 4.81 2.44 3.82
CA GLY A 28 5.94 3.27 4.23
C GLY A 28 6.05 3.39 5.75
N ILE A 29 4.95 3.63 6.46
CA ILE A 29 4.95 3.70 7.94
C ILE A 29 5.40 2.38 8.57
N VAL A 30 4.92 1.24 8.04
CA VAL A 30 5.29 -0.09 8.55
C VAL A 30 6.77 -0.41 8.30
N LEU A 31 7.28 -0.12 7.10
CA LEU A 31 8.68 -0.39 6.76
C LEU A 31 9.65 0.49 7.54
N HIS A 32 9.35 1.77 7.72
CA HIS A 32 10.18 2.66 8.53
C HIS A 32 10.13 2.30 10.02
N GLY A 33 9.03 1.72 10.50
CA GLY A 33 8.90 1.20 11.86
C GLY A 33 9.78 -0.03 12.14
N ILE A 34 10.33 -0.68 11.11
CA ILE A 34 11.19 -1.87 11.22
C ILE A 34 12.54 -1.61 10.51
N PRO A 35 13.49 -0.90 11.15
CA PRO A 35 14.79 -0.54 10.58
C PRO A 35 15.57 -1.67 9.88
N PRO A 36 15.65 -2.92 10.41
CA PRO A 36 16.42 -3.98 9.75
C PRO A 36 15.80 -4.42 8.41
N LEU A 37 14.48 -4.28 8.25
CA LEU A 37 13.77 -4.66 7.02
C LEU A 37 14.05 -3.64 5.91
N HIS A 38 14.12 -2.36 6.27
CA HIS A 38 14.48 -1.28 5.37
C HIS A 38 15.90 -1.44 4.81
N HIS A 39 16.88 -1.70 5.67
CA HIS A 39 18.27 -1.89 5.25
C HIS A 39 18.49 -3.16 4.41
N ALA A 40 17.76 -4.26 4.69
CA ALA A 40 17.84 -5.47 3.88
C ALA A 40 17.34 -5.23 2.44
N ILE A 41 16.24 -4.50 2.31
CA ILE A 41 15.67 -4.12 1.00
C ILE A 41 16.59 -3.13 0.29
N GLU A 42 17.13 -2.15 1.02
CA GLU A 42 18.06 -1.15 0.49
C GLU A 42 19.33 -1.81 -0.06
N LEU A 43 19.95 -2.75 0.66
CA LEU A 43 21.12 -3.49 0.20
C LEU A 43 20.83 -4.30 -1.08
N ALA A 44 19.68 -4.99 -1.14
CA ALA A 44 19.29 -5.79 -2.30
C ALA A 44 19.05 -4.91 -3.55
N ILE A 45 18.46 -3.73 -3.36
CA ILE A 45 18.17 -2.78 -4.44
C ILE A 45 19.44 -2.08 -4.91
N HIS A 46 20.32 -1.63 -3.99
CA HIS A 46 21.58 -0.97 -4.33
C HIS A 46 22.50 -1.88 -5.15
N ALA A 47 22.50 -3.18 -4.86
CA ALA A 47 23.31 -4.16 -5.60
C ALA A 47 22.84 -4.37 -7.04
N SER A 48 21.56 -4.11 -7.35
CA SER A 48 20.95 -4.43 -8.64
C SER A 48 20.75 -3.21 -9.54
N ALA A 49 20.33 -2.07 -8.98
CA ALA A 49 19.97 -0.88 -9.75
C ALA A 49 20.07 0.42 -8.91
N PRO A 50 21.28 0.93 -8.66
CA PRO A 50 21.49 2.08 -7.76
C PRO A 50 20.75 3.35 -8.22
N ASN A 51 20.63 3.57 -9.53
CA ASN A 51 19.94 4.73 -10.11
C ASN A 51 18.41 4.67 -9.98
N LEU A 52 17.83 3.50 -9.70
CA LEU A 52 16.38 3.31 -9.54
C LEU A 52 15.95 3.09 -8.09
N THR A 53 16.86 3.24 -7.14
CA THR A 53 16.64 2.90 -5.72
C THR A 53 15.39 3.56 -5.15
N SER A 54 15.14 4.84 -5.46
CA SER A 54 13.96 5.58 -4.99
C SER A 54 12.64 4.99 -5.52
N LEU A 55 12.58 4.63 -6.80
CA LEU A 55 11.37 4.04 -7.40
C LEU A 55 11.13 2.61 -6.89
N LEU A 56 12.18 1.81 -6.76
CA LEU A 56 12.10 0.45 -6.23
C LEU A 56 11.70 0.46 -4.75
N MET A 57 12.22 1.39 -3.94
CA MET A 57 11.78 1.60 -2.56
C MET A 57 10.32 2.01 -2.48
N MET A 58 9.86 2.93 -3.34
CA MET A 58 8.46 3.33 -3.40
C MET A 58 7.55 2.15 -3.71
N LEU A 59 7.91 1.31 -4.68
CA LEU A 59 7.18 0.08 -5.00
C LEU A 59 7.21 -0.93 -3.84
N ALA A 60 8.35 -1.12 -3.18
CA ALA A 60 8.48 -2.00 -2.02
C ALA A 60 7.56 -1.56 -0.87
N ASN A 61 7.53 -0.26 -0.56
CA ASN A 61 6.60 0.30 0.42
C ASN A 61 5.14 0.00 0.03
N GLY A 62 4.76 0.19 -1.23
CA GLY A 62 3.41 -0.13 -1.71
C GLY A 62 3.04 -1.60 -1.56
N ILE A 63 3.93 -2.51 -1.96
CA ILE A 63 3.71 -3.97 -1.85
C ILE A 63 3.57 -4.37 -0.38
N CYS A 64 4.47 -3.90 0.49
CA CYS A 64 4.37 -4.17 1.92
C CYS A 64 3.08 -3.60 2.51
N GLY A 65 2.66 -2.40 2.11
CA GLY A 65 1.38 -1.83 2.52
C GLY A 65 0.19 -2.70 2.12
N ILE A 66 0.18 -3.25 0.90
CA ILE A 66 -0.86 -4.18 0.45
C ILE A 66 -0.84 -5.47 1.28
N LEU A 67 0.33 -6.05 1.53
CA LEU A 67 0.47 -7.28 2.34
C LEU A 67 0.00 -7.06 3.78
N THR A 68 0.42 -5.96 4.41
CA THR A 68 -0.02 -5.62 5.77
C THR A 68 -1.53 -5.34 5.80
N GLY A 69 -2.04 -4.54 4.85
CA GLY A 69 -3.45 -4.21 4.78
C GLY A 69 -4.34 -5.43 4.56
N THR A 70 -3.95 -6.35 3.67
CA THR A 70 -4.68 -7.61 3.42
C THR A 70 -4.65 -8.53 4.63
N THR A 71 -3.52 -8.61 5.33
CA THR A 71 -3.39 -9.42 6.55
C THR A 71 -4.28 -8.88 7.67
N ILE A 72 -4.26 -7.57 7.93
CA ILE A 72 -5.12 -6.94 8.93
C ILE A 72 -6.59 -7.14 8.56
N LEU A 73 -6.96 -6.94 7.29
CA LEU A 73 -8.33 -7.13 6.82
C LEU A 73 -8.80 -8.58 7.04
N ALA A 74 -7.96 -9.57 6.77
CA ALA A 74 -8.28 -10.97 7.02
C ALA A 74 -8.54 -11.25 8.51
N VAL A 75 -7.71 -10.71 9.41
CA VAL A 75 -7.89 -10.84 10.86
C VAL A 75 -9.18 -10.16 11.33
N VAL A 76 -9.46 -8.94 10.84
CA VAL A 76 -10.68 -8.21 11.20
C VAL A 76 -11.93 -8.94 10.68
N ALA A 77 -11.91 -9.43 9.45
CA ALA A 77 -13.02 -10.19 8.87
C ALA A 77 -13.28 -11.51 9.63
N ALA A 78 -12.21 -12.23 10.00
CA ALA A 78 -12.33 -13.46 10.80
C ALA A 78 -12.92 -13.18 12.18
N THR A 79 -12.45 -12.13 12.87
CA THR A 79 -12.96 -11.75 14.20
C THR A 79 -14.41 -11.25 14.14
N GLN A 80 -14.79 -10.50 13.10
CA GLN A 80 -16.18 -10.10 12.88
C GLN A 80 -17.10 -11.31 12.67
N THR A 81 -16.67 -12.29 11.86
CA THR A 81 -17.45 -13.51 11.60
C THR A 81 -17.65 -14.33 12.88
N LEU A 82 -16.63 -14.43 13.74
CA LEU A 82 -16.73 -15.08 15.04
C LEU A 82 -17.67 -14.35 15.99
N ARG A 83 -17.63 -13.01 16.02
CA ARG A 83 -18.54 -12.19 16.85
C ARG A 83 -19.99 -12.36 16.43
N VAL A 84 -20.28 -12.33 15.12
CA VAL A 84 -21.65 -12.54 14.60
C VAL A 84 -22.20 -13.92 14.97
N LYS A 85 -21.35 -14.94 15.09
CA LYS A 85 -21.78 -16.29 15.53
C LYS A 85 -21.99 -16.42 17.04
N LEU A 86 -21.39 -15.55 17.85
CA LEU A 86 -21.48 -15.58 19.32
C LEU A 86 -22.62 -14.72 19.88
N ASN A 87 -23.18 -13.83 19.05
CA ASN A 87 -24.31 -12.94 19.36
C ASN A 87 -25.60 -13.49 18.75
#